data_AF-A0A1E3X933-F1
#
_entry.id   AF-A0A1E3X933-F1
#
_cell.length_a   1.000
_cell.length_b   1.000
_cell.length_c   1.000
_cell.angle_alpha   90.00
_cell.angle_beta   90.00
_cell.angle_gamma   90.00
#
_symmetry.space_group_name_H-M   'P 1'
#
loop_
_entity.id
_entity.type
_entity.pdbx_description
1 polymer ?
#
loop_
_entity_poly.entity_id
_entity_poly.type
_entity_poly.pdbx_seq_one_letter_code
_entity_poly.pdbx_strand_id
1 'polypeptide(L)'
;MNKNECKSKCKINKIGVTNDTLTGRGGMALFVKYLSSVEIYQLLQSIFGDIRKNNKGLPVWSIFKQVFCWFYDGTSRHLNYFDKLKDDEGYASIIENSHDEMASSHQMKRFFKSFSWLCGGVFRKILRKMFIWRLKIEKPKVIDLTKKDIILWKSNIL
;
A
#
# COMPACT_ATOMS: atom_id res chain seq x y z
N MET A 1 -13.50 11.42 -7.98
CA MET A 1 -13.33 10.87 -6.61
C MET A 1 -13.10 12.05 -5.67
N ASN A 2 -13.92 12.20 -4.63
CA ASN A 2 -13.71 13.26 -3.63
C ASN A 2 -12.33 13.09 -2.97
N LYS A 3 -11.51 14.14 -3.03
CA LYS A 3 -10.14 14.18 -2.52
C LYS A 3 -10.13 14.31 -1.00
N ASN A 4 -10.42 13.24 -0.27
CA ASN A 4 -9.89 13.09 1.07
C ASN A 4 -8.45 12.61 0.90
N GLU A 5 -7.48 13.51 1.04
CA GLU A 5 -6.08 13.19 0.81
C GLU A 5 -5.56 12.26 1.91
N CYS A 6 -5.19 11.04 1.51
CA CYS A 6 -4.41 10.13 2.35
C CYS A 6 -2.99 10.71 2.48
N LYS A 7 -2.74 11.47 3.54
CA LYS A 7 -1.47 12.14 3.81
C LYS A 7 -0.85 11.60 5.08
N SER A 8 0.44 11.27 5.01
CA SER A 8 1.30 11.11 6.18
C SER A 8 1.70 12.47 6.73
N LYS A 9 2.02 12.52 8.03
CA LYS A 9 2.56 13.73 8.68
C LYS A 9 3.96 14.09 8.17
N CYS A 10 4.78 13.09 7.91
CA CYS A 10 6.15 13.26 7.44
C CYS A 10 6.24 13.00 5.92
N LYS A 11 7.12 13.72 5.23
CA LYS A 11 7.49 13.48 3.83
C LYS A 11 8.98 13.76 3.61
N ILE A 12 9.63 12.87 2.89
CA ILE A 12 10.98 13.06 2.37
C ILE A 12 10.94 14.20 1.34
N ASN A 13 11.74 15.24 1.60
CA ASN A 13 11.81 16.46 0.79
C ASN A 13 13.21 16.71 0.20
N LYS A 14 14.24 16.00 0.66
CA LYS A 14 15.62 16.12 0.21
C LYS A 14 16.35 14.79 0.38
N ILE A 15 17.25 14.49 -0.55
CA ILE A 15 18.23 13.41 -0.44
C ILE A 15 19.60 14.07 -0.22
N GLY A 16 20.37 13.57 0.74
CA GLY A 16 21.67 14.11 1.12
C GLY A 16 22.69 12.99 1.31
N VAL A 17 23.97 13.38 1.43
CA VAL A 17 25.05 12.47 1.78
C VAL A 17 24.99 12.19 3.28
N THR A 18 25.17 10.93 3.69
CA THR A 18 25.32 10.53 5.09
C THR A 18 26.53 9.60 5.22
N ASN A 19 27.15 9.60 6.41
CA ASN A 19 28.18 8.64 6.79
C ASN A 19 27.58 7.38 7.44
N ASP A 20 26.26 7.38 7.69
CA ASP A 20 25.57 6.23 8.25
C ASP A 20 25.47 5.09 7.25
N THR A 21 25.51 3.85 7.76
CA THR A 21 25.30 2.67 6.91
C THR A 21 23.85 2.61 6.45
N LEU A 22 23.62 2.92 5.18
CA LEU A 22 22.32 2.74 4.54
C LEU A 22 22.00 1.24 4.51
N THR A 23 21.00 0.84 5.30
CA THR A 23 20.50 -0.53 5.25
C THR A 23 19.92 -0.84 3.86
N GLY A 24 19.78 -2.13 3.52
CA GLY A 24 19.21 -2.59 2.24
C GLY A 24 17.76 -2.13 1.96
N ARG A 25 17.17 -1.31 2.83
CA ARG A 25 15.80 -0.78 2.78
C ARG A 25 15.67 0.52 1.98
N GLY A 26 16.75 1.08 1.45
CA GLY A 26 16.74 2.37 0.73
C GLY A 26 15.72 2.44 -0.44
N GLY A 27 15.43 1.32 -1.10
CA GLY A 27 14.42 1.24 -2.17
C GLY A 27 12.98 1.43 -1.70
N MET A 28 12.69 1.28 -0.40
CA MET A 28 11.33 1.44 0.14
C MET A 28 10.78 2.86 -0.02
N ALA A 29 11.64 3.88 0.06
CA ALA A 29 11.21 5.26 -0.15
C ALA A 29 10.62 5.45 -1.56
N LEU A 30 11.27 4.88 -2.58
CA LEU A 30 10.75 4.89 -3.95
C LEU A 30 9.45 4.11 -4.07
N PHE A 31 9.34 2.96 -3.39
CA PHE A 31 8.12 2.16 -3.37
C PHE A 31 6.94 2.93 -2.75
N VAL A 32 7.15 3.65 -1.65
CA VAL A 32 6.13 4.49 -1.00
C VAL A 32 5.69 5.64 -1.91
N LYS A 33 6.65 6.28 -2.59
CA LYS A 33 6.34 7.30 -3.60
C LYS A 33 5.53 6.72 -4.76
N TYR A 34 5.90 5.54 -5.25
CA TYR A 34 5.15 4.84 -6.29
C TYR A 34 3.71 4.56 -5.84
N LEU A 35 3.50 3.93 -4.68
CA LEU A 35 2.17 3.65 -4.15
C LEU A 35 1.31 4.93 -4.02
N SER A 36 1.92 6.01 -3.55
CA SER A 36 1.26 7.32 -3.46
C SER A 36 0.88 7.87 -4.84
N SER A 37 1.76 7.74 -5.84
CA SER A 37 1.56 8.25 -7.20
C SER A 37 0.44 7.53 -7.96
N VAL A 38 0.20 6.25 -7.66
CA VAL A 38 -0.86 5.45 -8.30
C VAL A 38 -2.22 5.57 -7.59
N GLU A 39 -2.32 6.44 -6.57
CA GLU A 39 -3.54 6.71 -5.79
C GLU A 39 -4.20 5.47 -5.17
N ILE A 40 -3.40 4.43 -4.89
CA ILE A 40 -3.93 3.17 -4.34
C ILE A 40 -4.48 3.36 -2.92
N TYR A 41 -3.96 4.33 -2.16
CA TYR A 41 -4.40 4.60 -0.79
C TYR A 41 -5.85 5.10 -0.73
N GLN A 42 -6.23 6.02 -1.63
CA GLN A 42 -7.61 6.50 -1.74
C GLN A 42 -8.54 5.36 -2.14
N LEU A 43 -8.09 4.51 -3.07
CA LEU A 43 -8.85 3.33 -3.49
C LEU A 43 -9.08 2.36 -2.32
N LEU A 44 -8.03 2.03 -1.58
CA LEU A 44 -8.10 1.15 -0.40
C LEU A 44 -8.98 1.74 0.69
N GLN A 45 -8.83 3.03 1.00
CA GLN A 45 -9.65 3.71 1.99
C GLN A 45 -11.13 3.72 1.60
N SER A 46 -11.45 3.95 0.31
CA SER A 46 -12.83 3.96 -0.18
C SER A 46 -13.51 2.58 -0.11
N ILE A 47 -12.73 1.50 -0.20
CA ILE A 47 -13.24 0.14 -0.28
C ILE A 47 -13.26 -0.55 1.09
N PHE A 48 -12.25 -0.29 1.91
CA PHE A 48 -12.05 -0.95 3.19
C PHE A 48 -12.25 -0.02 4.39
N GLY A 49 -12.60 1.25 4.18
CA GLY A 49 -12.78 2.22 5.26
C GLY A 49 -13.70 1.72 6.37
N ASP A 50 -14.79 1.05 5.99
CA ASP A 50 -15.83 0.54 6.91
C ASP A 50 -15.40 -0.70 7.70
N ILE A 51 -14.24 -1.30 7.39
CA ILE A 51 -13.64 -2.35 8.24
C ILE A 51 -13.35 -1.79 9.64
N ARG A 52 -13.09 -0.48 9.73
CA ARG A 52 -12.95 0.20 11.01
C ARG A 52 -14.32 0.50 11.57
N LYS A 53 -14.70 -0.20 12.65
CA LYS A 53 -15.93 0.08 13.40
C LYS A 53 -15.98 1.50 13.99
N ASN A 54 -14.83 2.18 14.14
CA ASN A 54 -14.76 3.55 14.63
C ASN A 54 -13.53 4.28 14.07
N ASN A 55 -13.49 5.60 14.26
CA ASN A 55 -12.40 6.45 13.81
C ASN A 55 -11.17 6.45 14.74
N LYS A 56 -11.14 5.62 15.79
CA LYS A 56 -9.98 5.53 16.71
C LYS A 56 -8.84 4.75 16.06
N GLY A 57 -7.60 5.18 16.32
CA GLY A 57 -6.38 4.56 15.77
C GLY A 57 -6.09 4.95 14.31
N LEU A 58 -5.20 4.18 13.67
CA LEU A 58 -4.71 4.48 12.33
C LEU A 58 -5.81 4.31 11.26
N PRO A 59 -5.82 5.18 10.23
CA PRO A 59 -6.70 5.00 9.08
C PRO A 59 -6.30 3.76 8.27
N VAL A 60 -7.27 3.18 7.54
CA VAL A 60 -7.10 1.92 6.83
C VAL A 60 -5.99 2.02 5.78
N TRP A 61 -5.91 3.13 5.05
CA TRP A 61 -4.85 3.34 4.08
C TRP A 61 -3.45 3.31 4.70
N SER A 62 -3.27 3.83 5.93
CA SER A 62 -1.96 3.85 6.60
C SER A 62 -1.55 2.44 7.04
N ILE A 63 -2.52 1.64 7.53
CA ILE A 63 -2.28 0.23 7.84
C ILE A 63 -1.87 -0.53 6.57
N PHE A 64 -2.57 -0.32 5.45
CA PHE A 64 -2.20 -0.94 4.17
C PHE A 64 -0.82 -0.51 3.65
N LYS A 65 -0.49 0.79 3.75
CA LYS A 65 0.85 1.29 3.41
C LYS A 65 1.91 0.49 4.16
N GLN A 66 1.73 0.33 5.47
CA GLN A 66 2.66 -0.41 6.32
C GLN A 66 2.70 -1.92 6.01
N VAL A 67 1.56 -2.53 5.68
CA VAL A 67 1.50 -3.94 5.21
C VAL A 67 2.27 -4.12 3.91
N PHE A 68 2.09 -3.23 2.92
CA PHE A 68 2.83 -3.31 1.66
C PHE A 68 4.33 -3.10 1.86
N CYS A 69 4.70 -2.12 2.68
CA CYS A 69 6.11 -1.88 3.03
C CYS A 69 6.72 -3.09 3.74
N TRP A 70 5.99 -3.72 4.65
CA TRP A 70 6.44 -4.91 5.37
C TRP A 70 6.61 -6.12 4.44
N PHE A 71 5.69 -6.32 3.49
CA PHE A 71 5.84 -7.36 2.45
C PHE A 71 7.02 -7.08 1.51
N TYR A 72 7.24 -5.81 1.16
CA TYR A 72 8.36 -5.40 0.31
C TYR A 72 9.71 -5.56 1.03
N ASP A 73 9.78 -5.18 2.30
CA ASP A 73 10.98 -5.30 3.14
C ASP A 73 11.38 -6.76 3.37
N GLY A 74 10.41 -7.64 3.62
CA GLY A 74 10.62 -9.09 3.67
C GLY A 74 11.51 -9.60 4.82
N THR A 75 12.04 -8.73 5.69
CA THR A 75 12.93 -9.11 6.80
C THR A 75 12.30 -10.14 7.74
N SER A 76 10.98 -10.06 7.95
CA SER A 76 10.24 -10.98 8.81
C SER A 76 8.81 -11.16 8.32
N ARG A 77 8.26 -12.36 8.50
CA ARG A 77 6.85 -12.69 8.20
C ARG A 77 5.96 -12.82 9.45
N HIS A 78 6.51 -12.51 10.63
CA HIS A 78 5.76 -12.57 11.88
C HIS A 78 5.10 -11.23 12.23
N LEU A 79 3.79 -11.22 12.51
CA LEU A 79 3.07 -10.00 12.90
C LEU A 79 3.62 -9.33 14.17
N ASN A 80 4.25 -10.09 15.07
CA ASN A 80 4.91 -9.52 16.26
C ASN A 80 6.10 -8.62 15.91
N TYR A 81 6.64 -8.73 14.69
CA TYR A 81 7.74 -7.89 14.23
C TYR A 81 7.34 -6.42 14.05
N PHE A 82 6.04 -6.13 13.92
CA PHE A 82 5.55 -4.75 13.84
C PHE A 82 5.87 -3.92 15.09
N ASP A 83 6.00 -4.53 16.26
CA ASP A 83 6.43 -3.80 17.46
C ASP A 83 7.90 -3.35 17.33
N LYS A 84 8.76 -4.20 16.75
CA LYS A 84 10.15 -3.80 16.42
C LYS A 84 10.21 -2.72 15.35
N LEU A 85 9.38 -2.82 14.30
CA LEU A 85 9.31 -1.81 13.24
C LEU A 85 8.80 -0.47 13.76
N LYS A 86 7.90 -0.49 14.75
CA LYS A 86 7.38 0.72 15.37
C LYS A 86 8.47 1.52 16.09
N ASP A 87 9.38 0.81 16.76
CA ASP A 87 10.50 1.42 17.49
C ASP A 87 11.73 1.72 16.59
N ASP A 88 11.69 1.34 15.31
CA ASP A 88 12.75 1.58 14.32
C ASP A 88 12.51 2.93 13.60
N GLU A 89 13.17 3.98 14.08
CA GLU A 89 13.07 5.33 13.50
C GLU A 89 13.52 5.39 12.03
N GLY A 90 14.52 4.58 11.66
CA GLY A 90 15.01 4.49 10.29
C GLY A 90 13.93 3.91 9.36
N TYR A 91 13.27 2.85 9.79
CA TYR A 91 12.15 2.27 9.05
C TYR A 91 10.97 3.24 8.96
N ALA A 92 10.57 3.85 10.08
CA ALA A 92 9.46 4.81 10.12
C ALA A 92 9.69 6.00 9.18
N SER A 93 10.90 6.59 9.21
CA SER A 93 11.26 7.73 8.36
C SER A 93 11.30 7.36 6.87
N ILE A 94 11.87 6.20 6.51
CA ILE A 94 11.92 5.71 5.11
C ILE A 94 10.52 5.52 4.53
N ILE A 95 9.56 5.03 5.33
CA ILE A 95 8.18 4.87 4.86
C ILE A 95 7.34 6.15 4.98
N GLU A 96 7.95 7.27 5.36
CA GLU A 96 7.29 8.55 5.59
C GLU A 96 6.20 8.48 6.67
N ASN A 97 6.52 7.91 7.83
CA ASN A 97 5.67 7.88 9.02
C ASN A 97 6.37 8.53 10.21
N SER A 98 5.60 9.19 11.08
CA SER A 98 6.04 9.46 12.45
C SER A 98 5.79 8.25 13.37
N HIS A 99 6.43 8.24 14.54
CA HIS A 99 6.30 7.14 15.51
C HIS A 99 4.84 6.85 15.93
N ASP A 100 3.99 7.88 16.05
CA ASP A 100 2.56 7.73 16.36
C ASP A 100 1.72 7.22 15.18
N GLU A 101 2.25 7.29 13.95
CA GLU A 101 1.62 6.73 12.75
C GLU A 101 2.00 5.26 12.53
N MET A 102 2.95 4.71 13.30
CA MET A 102 3.40 3.33 13.20
C MET A 102 2.43 2.35 13.88
N ALA A 103 2.12 1.27 13.17
CA ALA A 103 1.19 0.23 13.62
C ALA A 103 1.91 -0.77 14.54
N SER A 104 1.28 -1.08 15.68
CA SER A 104 1.72 -2.18 16.55
C SER A 104 1.27 -3.55 16.05
N SER A 105 1.89 -4.60 16.57
CA SER A 105 1.48 -5.98 16.30
C SER A 105 0.01 -6.22 16.66
N HIS A 106 -0.47 -5.62 17.74
CA HIS A 106 -1.86 -5.70 18.17
C HIS A 106 -2.82 -5.05 17.16
N GLN A 107 -2.48 -3.86 16.64
CA GLN A 107 -3.29 -3.21 15.59
C GLN A 107 -3.32 -4.06 14.31
N MET A 108 -2.17 -4.63 13.92
CA MET A 108 -2.05 -5.44 12.72
C MET A 108 -2.82 -6.75 12.82
N LYS A 109 -2.73 -7.46 13.95
CA LYS A 109 -3.54 -8.67 14.23
C LYS A 109 -5.03 -8.38 14.15
N ARG A 110 -5.50 -7.27 14.75
CA ARG A 110 -6.91 -6.86 14.67
C ARG A 110 -7.34 -6.57 13.24
N PHE A 111 -6.49 -5.89 12.47
CA PHE A 111 -6.77 -5.62 11.06
C PHE A 111 -6.91 -6.91 10.24
N PHE A 112 -5.95 -7.82 10.29
CA PHE A 112 -6.01 -9.09 9.57
C PHE A 112 -7.16 -9.99 10.03
N LYS A 113 -7.55 -9.96 11.32
CA LYS A 113 -8.73 -10.70 11.79
C LYS A 113 -10.02 -10.22 11.12
N SER A 114 -10.11 -8.95 10.76
CA SER A 114 -11.26 -8.42 10.02
C SER A 114 -11.27 -8.79 8.52
N PHE A 115 -10.16 -9.31 7.98
CA PHE A 115 -10.02 -9.63 6.56
C PHE A 115 -10.60 -11.00 6.16
N SER A 116 -10.72 -11.96 7.07
CA SER A 116 -10.95 -13.37 6.71
C SER A 116 -12.29 -13.64 6.01
N TRP A 117 -13.31 -12.78 6.16
CA TRP A 117 -14.63 -12.97 5.57
C TRP A 117 -14.93 -12.08 4.35
N LEU A 118 -14.34 -10.86 4.29
CA LEU A 118 -14.72 -9.84 3.30
C LEU A 118 -13.90 -9.86 2.00
N CYS A 119 -12.73 -10.50 1.99
CA CYS A 119 -11.64 -9.97 1.19
C CYS A 119 -11.45 -10.57 -0.21
N GLY A 120 -11.91 -11.79 -0.48
CA GLY A 120 -11.74 -12.40 -1.81
C GLY A 120 -12.39 -11.59 -2.94
N GLY A 121 -13.68 -11.26 -2.79
CA GLY A 121 -14.41 -10.47 -3.80
C GLY A 121 -14.01 -8.99 -3.84
N VAL A 122 -13.63 -8.43 -2.68
CA VAL A 122 -13.29 -7.01 -2.56
C VAL A 122 -11.91 -6.70 -3.13
N PHE A 123 -10.91 -7.56 -2.92
CA PHE A 123 -9.60 -7.41 -3.56
C PHE A 123 -9.69 -7.50 -5.08
N ARG A 124 -10.58 -8.35 -5.62
CA ARG A 124 -10.82 -8.42 -7.07
C ARG A 124 -11.24 -7.07 -7.65
N LYS A 125 -12.05 -6.27 -6.92
CA LYS A 125 -12.44 -4.91 -7.35
C LYS A 125 -11.23 -3.98 -7.43
N ILE A 126 -10.30 -4.09 -6.48
CA ILE A 126 -9.07 -3.28 -6.45
C ILE A 126 -8.17 -3.67 -7.62
N LEU A 127 -7.89 -4.97 -7.78
CA LEU A 127 -7.05 -5.48 -8.86
C LEU A 127 -7.61 -5.09 -10.22
N ARG A 128 -8.93 -5.19 -10.43
CA ARG A 128 -9.58 -4.76 -11.68
C ARG A 128 -9.39 -3.26 -11.94
N LYS A 129 -9.58 -2.41 -10.92
CA LYS A 129 -9.39 -0.96 -11.06
C LYS A 129 -7.94 -0.61 -11.38
N MET A 130 -6.98 -1.23 -10.69
CA MET A 130 -5.55 -1.04 -10.94
C MET A 130 -5.14 -1.56 -12.33
N PHE A 131 -5.69 -2.70 -12.74
CA PHE A 131 -5.46 -3.26 -14.08
C PHE A 131 -5.96 -2.33 -15.18
N ILE A 132 -7.21 -1.85 -15.09
CA ILE A 132 -7.78 -0.88 -16.06
C ILE A 132 -6.97 0.42 -16.06
N TRP A 133 -6.59 0.93 -14.89
CA TRP A 133 -5.72 2.10 -14.78
C TRP A 133 -4.39 1.90 -15.52
N ARG A 134 -3.74 0.74 -15.35
CA ARG A 134 -2.48 0.45 -16.05
C ARG A 134 -2.68 0.34 -17.56
N LEU A 135 -3.76 -0.29 -18.02
CA LEU A 135 -4.08 -0.38 -19.45
C LEU A 135 -4.28 1.00 -20.10
N LYS A 136 -4.86 1.97 -19.39
CA LYS A 136 -5.03 3.34 -19.89
C LYS A 136 -3.71 4.08 -20.06
N ILE A 137 -2.70 3.74 -19.28
CA ILE A 137 -1.34 4.31 -19.35
C ILE A 137 -0.56 3.64 -20.48
N GLU A 138 -0.44 2.31 -20.42
CA GLU A 138 0.36 1.52 -21.36
C GLU A 138 -0.21 1.54 -22.78
N LYS A 139 -1.54 1.72 -22.91
CA LYS A 139 -2.28 1.68 -24.17
C LYS A 139 -1.81 0.55 -25.10
N PRO A 140 -1.72 -0.70 -24.58
CA PRO A 140 -1.14 -1.80 -25.34
C PRO A 140 -1.99 -2.06 -26.59
N LYS A 141 -1.35 -2.51 -27.68
CA LYS A 141 -2.04 -2.86 -28.93
C LYS A 141 -2.88 -4.14 -28.77
N VAL A 142 -2.40 -5.05 -27.93
CA VAL A 142 -3.01 -6.35 -27.65
C VAL A 142 -2.99 -6.57 -26.13
N ILE A 143 -4.09 -7.09 -25.59
CA ILE A 143 -4.17 -7.52 -24.19
C ILE A 143 -4.32 -9.05 -24.22
N ASP A 144 -3.31 -9.75 -23.72
CA ASP A 144 -3.34 -11.21 -23.53
C ASP A 144 -3.79 -11.52 -22.09
N LEU A 145 -4.88 -12.28 -21.97
CA LEU A 145 -5.48 -12.72 -20.71
C LEU A 145 -5.56 -14.26 -20.74
N THR A 146 -4.46 -14.97 -20.54
CA THR A 146 -4.42 -16.44 -20.65
C THR A 146 -5.05 -17.12 -19.41
N LYS A 147 -5.82 -18.23 -19.53
CA LYS A 147 -5.37 -19.58 -19.95
C LYS A 147 -5.99 -20.16 -21.24
N LYS A 148 -6.97 -19.50 -21.88
CA LYS A 148 -7.45 -19.85 -23.24
C LYS A 148 -7.89 -18.58 -23.96
N ASP A 149 -6.91 -17.91 -24.54
CA ASP A 149 -6.94 -16.85 -25.55
C ASP A 149 -8.25 -16.08 -25.75
N ILE A 150 -8.39 -14.97 -25.01
CA ILE A 150 -9.26 -13.86 -25.43
C ILE A 150 -8.35 -12.69 -25.78
N ILE A 151 -8.10 -12.51 -27.09
CA ILE A 151 -7.39 -11.36 -27.63
C ILE A 151 -8.40 -10.22 -27.77
N LEU A 152 -8.31 -9.22 -26.90
CA LEU A 152 -9.14 -8.03 -27.00
C LEU A 152 -8.44 -6.95 -27.81
N TRP A 153 -9.01 -6.62 -28.98
CA TRP A 153 -8.58 -5.51 -29.82
C TRP A 153 -9.16 -4.18 -29.31
N LYS A 154 -8.34 -3.13 -29.43
CA LYS A 154 -8.57 -1.78 -28.90
C LYS A 154 -9.91 -1.12 -29.30
N SER A 155 -10.57 -1.59 -30.36
CA SER A 155 -11.84 -1.04 -30.87
C SER A 155 -13.07 -1.31 -29.97
N ASN A 156 -12.97 -2.17 -28.95
CA ASN A 156 -14.15 -2.63 -28.18
C ASN A 156 -14.17 -2.31 -26.67
N ILE A 157 -13.24 -1.51 -26.12
CA ILE A 157 -13.02 -1.46 -24.64
C ILE A 157 -13.06 -0.06 -24.00
N LEU A 158 -13.22 1.01 -24.77
CA LEU A 158 -13.39 2.36 -24.21
C LEU A 158 -14.76 2.93 -24.53
#